data_AF-A0A3C2CSR6-F1
#
_entry.id   AF-A0A3C2CSR6-F1
#
_cell.length_a   1.000
_cell.length_b   1.000
_cell.length_c   1.000
_cell.angle_alpha   90.00
_cell.angle_beta   90.00
_cell.angle_gamma   90.00
#
_symmetry.space_group_name_H-M   'P 1'
#
loop_
_entity.id
_entity.type
_entity.pdbx_description
1 polymer ?
#
loop_
_entity_poly.entity_id
_entity_poly.type
_entity_poly.pdbx_seq_one_letter_code
_entity_poly.pdbx_strand_id
1 'polypeptide(L)'
;MTENINEKLYKAIIENKTALADQWLKMREKRPNSIYSADADEMYEKLLREQNALTTKTIASSLLDDQKEYHENREQWVTTVAKSRADLGTPIYEVLEAVHRFRTVIMNFLDTYVAEHEEATSKQHLL
;
A
#
# COMPACT_ATOMS: atom_id res chain seq x y z
N MET A 1 24.95 -0.59 16.67
CA MET A 1 24.41 -0.01 15.43
C MET A 1 22.95 0.28 15.70
N THR A 2 22.58 1.55 15.74
CA THR A 2 21.18 1.99 15.81
C THR A 2 20.52 1.56 14.51
N GLU A 3 19.52 0.68 14.59
CA GLU A 3 18.77 0.21 13.42
C GLU A 3 18.08 1.41 12.74
N ASN A 4 18.28 1.55 11.42
CA ASN A 4 17.84 2.69 10.62
C ASN A 4 16.30 2.82 10.70
N ILE A 5 15.79 4.02 10.97
CA ILE A 5 14.34 4.28 11.07
C ILE A 5 13.59 3.84 9.80
N ASN A 6 14.22 3.97 8.63
CA ASN A 6 13.65 3.53 7.36
C ASN A 6 13.53 2.00 7.28
N GLU A 7 14.49 1.25 7.81
CA GLU A 7 14.44 -0.21 7.87
C GLU A 7 13.36 -0.69 8.84
N LYS A 8 13.20 -0.01 9.97
CA LYS A 8 12.12 -0.31 10.93
C LYS A 8 10.75 -0.04 10.31
N LEU A 9 10.60 1.10 9.64
CA LEU A 9 9.36 1.45 8.97
C LEU A 9 9.06 0.51 7.79
N TYR A 10 10.06 0.10 7.02
CA TYR A 10 9.94 -0.95 6.02
C TYR A 10 9.36 -2.23 6.63
N LYS A 11 9.97 -2.75 7.71
CA LYS A 11 9.50 -3.96 8.39
C LYS A 11 8.07 -3.80 8.89
N ALA A 12 7.76 -2.68 9.54
CA ALA A 12 6.44 -2.40 10.06
C ALA A 12 5.36 -2.38 8.95
N ILE A 13 5.62 -1.75 7.80
CA ILE A 13 4.70 -1.75 6.66
C ILE A 13 4.51 -3.18 6.11
N ILE A 14 5.59 -3.96 5.98
CA ILE A 14 5.54 -5.33 5.47
C ILE A 14 4.77 -6.27 6.41
N GLU A 15 4.98 -6.15 7.72
CA GLU A 15 4.30 -6.93 8.75
C GLU A 15 2.80 -6.59 8.79
N ASN A 16 2.42 -5.34 8.54
CA ASN A 16 1.03 -4.88 8.56
C ASN A 16 0.31 -4.92 7.21
N LYS A 17 0.96 -5.38 6.12
CA LYS A 17 0.40 -5.34 4.74
C LYS A 17 -1.02 -5.90 4.61
N THR A 18 -1.36 -6.97 5.33
CA THR A 18 -2.69 -7.58 5.29
C THR A 18 -3.73 -6.66 5.93
N ALA A 19 -3.40 -6.08 7.08
CA ALA A 19 -4.27 -5.14 7.77
C ALA A 19 -4.47 -3.84 6.95
N LEU A 20 -3.43 -3.36 6.27
CA LEU A 20 -3.51 -2.22 5.35
C LEU A 20 -4.45 -2.53 4.16
N ALA A 21 -4.34 -3.72 3.58
CA ALA A 21 -5.26 -4.17 2.53
C ALA A 21 -6.71 -4.25 3.05
N ASP A 22 -6.93 -4.75 4.26
CA ASP A 22 -8.27 -4.81 4.88
C ASP A 22 -8.88 -3.43 5.07
N GLN A 23 -8.11 -2.47 5.58
CA GLN A 23 -8.56 -1.08 5.75
C GLN A 23 -8.97 -0.48 4.41
N TRP A 24 -8.16 -0.68 3.37
CA TRP A 24 -8.44 -0.20 2.03
C TRP A 24 -9.68 -0.84 1.40
N LEU A 25 -9.86 -2.15 1.52
CA LEU A 25 -11.01 -2.86 0.97
C LEU A 25 -12.32 -2.48 1.65
N LYS A 26 -12.27 -2.15 2.95
CA LYS A 26 -13.41 -1.61 3.72
C LYS A 26 -13.86 -0.23 3.24
N MET A 27 -12.99 0.53 2.57
CA MET A 27 -13.36 1.82 1.99
C MET A 27 -14.21 1.66 0.73
N ARG A 28 -14.25 0.48 0.10
CA ARG A 28 -15.02 0.27 -1.15
C ARG A 28 -16.51 0.49 -0.94
N GLU A 29 -17.16 0.97 -1.99
CA GLU A 29 -18.60 1.19 -2.04
C GLU A 29 -19.22 0.28 -3.09
N LYS A 30 -20.52 0.02 -3.01
CA LYS A 30 -21.22 -0.74 -4.04
C LYS A 30 -21.24 0.05 -5.35
N ARG A 31 -20.72 -0.56 -6.41
CA ARG A 31 -20.63 0.01 -7.74
C ARG A 31 -20.93 -1.08 -8.79
N PRO A 32 -22.01 -0.93 -9.57
CA PRO A 32 -22.32 -1.89 -10.62
C PRO A 32 -21.16 -2.06 -11.59
N ASN A 33 -20.90 -3.31 -12.00
CA ASN A 33 -19.89 -3.67 -13.01
C ASN A 33 -18.45 -3.21 -12.70
N SER A 34 -18.10 -3.03 -11.42
CA SER A 34 -16.74 -2.66 -11.01
C SER A 34 -16.08 -3.77 -10.21
N ILE A 35 -14.82 -4.07 -10.53
CA ILE A 35 -13.98 -4.97 -9.73
C ILE A 35 -13.68 -4.40 -8.35
N TYR A 36 -13.80 -3.07 -8.20
CA TYR A 36 -13.64 -2.34 -6.95
C TYR A 36 -14.95 -2.21 -6.17
N SER A 37 -16.03 -2.86 -6.61
CA SER A 37 -17.28 -2.86 -5.85
C SER A 37 -17.14 -3.60 -4.52
N ALA A 38 -17.81 -3.10 -3.49
CA ALA A 38 -17.91 -3.78 -2.19
C ALA A 38 -18.68 -5.12 -2.26
N ASP A 39 -19.49 -5.32 -3.29
CA ASP A 39 -20.22 -6.57 -3.57
C ASP A 39 -19.74 -7.28 -4.84
N ALA A 40 -18.51 -6.99 -5.29
CA ALA A 40 -17.86 -7.74 -6.35
C ALA A 40 -17.64 -9.21 -5.93
N ASP A 41 -17.54 -10.09 -6.92
CA ASP A 41 -17.21 -11.50 -6.69
C ASP A 41 -15.92 -11.66 -5.85
N GLU A 42 -15.89 -12.68 -4.99
CA GLU A 42 -14.75 -13.00 -4.12
C GLU A 42 -13.43 -13.13 -4.90
N MET A 43 -13.48 -13.60 -6.16
CA MET A 43 -12.31 -13.68 -7.02
C MET A 43 -11.66 -12.31 -7.25
N TYR A 44 -12.44 -11.24 -7.35
CA TYR A 44 -11.91 -9.89 -7.52
C TYR A 44 -11.32 -9.35 -6.23
N GLU A 45 -11.92 -9.63 -5.07
CA GLU A 45 -11.30 -9.27 -3.80
C GLU A 45 -9.95 -9.97 -3.63
N LYS A 46 -9.86 -11.27 -3.92
CA LYS A 46 -8.60 -12.01 -3.87
C LYS A 46 -7.55 -11.39 -4.78
N LEU A 47 -7.90 -11.10 -6.04
CA LEU A 47 -7.03 -10.42 -7.00
C LEU A 47 -6.54 -9.07 -6.47
N LEU A 48 -7.45 -8.26 -5.93
CA LEU A 48 -7.13 -6.94 -5.38
C LEU A 48 -6.19 -7.04 -4.18
N ARG A 49 -6.37 -8.04 -3.30
CA ARG A 49 -5.46 -8.30 -2.17
C ARG A 49 -4.06 -8.65 -2.63
N GLU A 50 -3.94 -9.56 -3.60
CA GLU A 50 -2.63 -9.98 -4.15
C GLU A 50 -1.89 -8.78 -4.78
N GLN A 51 -2.60 -7.96 -5.55
CA GLN A 51 -2.03 -6.77 -6.19
C GLN A 51 -1.74 -5.64 -5.19
N ASN A 52 -2.56 -5.48 -4.15
CA ASN A 52 -2.31 -4.53 -3.07
C ASN A 52 -1.07 -4.93 -2.25
N ALA A 53 -0.84 -6.22 -2.03
CA ALA A 53 0.38 -6.70 -1.37
C ALA A 53 1.64 -6.33 -2.19
N LEU A 54 1.58 -6.45 -3.52
CA LEU A 54 2.67 -6.01 -4.40
C LEU A 54 2.87 -4.48 -4.36
N THR A 55 1.77 -3.73 -4.33
CA THR A 55 1.81 -2.26 -4.16
C THR A 55 2.47 -1.88 -2.84
N THR A 56 2.08 -2.54 -1.75
CA THR A 56 2.63 -2.33 -0.40
C THR A 56 4.12 -2.61 -0.35
N LYS A 57 4.58 -3.74 -0.93
CA LYS A 57 6.01 -4.06 -1.05
C LYS A 57 6.78 -3.01 -1.83
N THR A 58 6.21 -2.55 -2.95
CA THR A 58 6.83 -1.50 -3.78
C THR A 58 7.00 -0.20 -2.99
N ILE A 59 5.97 0.22 -2.24
CA ILE A 59 6.05 1.42 -1.39
C ILE A 59 7.07 1.21 -0.28
N ALA A 60 7.01 0.10 0.46
CA ALA A 60 7.91 -0.17 1.57
C ALA A 60 9.37 -0.19 1.12
N SER A 61 9.70 -0.95 0.07
CA SER A 61 11.07 -1.10 -0.45
C SER A 61 11.70 0.21 -0.91
N SER A 62 10.90 1.23 -1.26
CA SER A 62 11.42 2.57 -1.58
C SER A 62 12.13 3.26 -0.41
N LEU A 63 11.89 2.81 0.84
CA LEU A 63 12.53 3.33 2.05
C LEU A 63 13.96 2.82 2.24
N LEU A 64 14.32 1.69 1.61
CA LEU A 64 15.63 1.06 1.79
C LEU A 64 16.72 1.82 1.05
N ASP A 65 17.94 1.88 1.60
CA ASP A 65 19.06 2.53 0.91
C ASP A 65 19.45 1.79 -0.38
N ASP A 66 19.38 0.45 -0.37
CA ASP A 66 19.49 -0.37 -1.58
C ASP A 66 18.16 -0.41 -2.33
N GLN A 67 18.13 0.26 -3.48
CA GLN A 67 16.94 0.41 -4.31
C GLN A 67 16.69 -0.76 -5.26
N LYS A 68 17.51 -1.83 -5.21
CA LYS A 68 17.32 -3.01 -6.06
C LYS A 68 15.92 -3.62 -5.91
N GLU A 69 15.50 -3.88 -4.68
CA GLU A 69 14.18 -4.45 -4.39
C GLU A 69 13.05 -3.54 -4.88
N TYR A 70 13.19 -2.22 -4.69
CA TYR A 70 12.22 -1.25 -5.18
C TYR A 70 12.08 -1.30 -6.71
N HIS A 71 13.19 -1.32 -7.44
CA HIS A 71 13.16 -1.37 -8.90
C HIS A 71 12.52 -2.66 -9.41
N GLU A 72 12.88 -3.81 -8.87
CA GLU A 72 12.29 -5.10 -9.24
C GLU A 72 10.78 -5.15 -8.95
N ASN A 73 10.37 -4.71 -7.75
CA ASN A 73 8.97 -4.64 -7.35
C ASN A 73 8.18 -3.67 -8.23
N ARG A 74 8.74 -2.51 -8.57
CA ARG A 74 8.08 -1.48 -9.39
C ARG A 74 7.79 -2.01 -10.80
N GLU A 75 8.76 -2.64 -11.46
CA GLU A 75 8.57 -3.19 -12.81
C GLU A 75 7.51 -4.31 -12.80
N GLN A 76 7.55 -5.18 -11.79
CA GLN A 76 6.52 -6.21 -11.60
C GLN A 76 5.15 -5.58 -11.34
N TRP A 77 5.07 -4.57 -10.48
CA TRP A 77 3.83 -3.88 -10.12
C TRP A 77 3.17 -3.23 -11.34
N VAL A 78 3.92 -2.45 -12.12
CA VAL A 78 3.40 -1.82 -13.34
C VAL A 78 2.88 -2.88 -14.29
N THR A 79 3.67 -3.92 -14.54
CA THR A 79 3.31 -4.98 -15.50
C THR A 79 2.09 -5.76 -15.06
N THR A 80 1.98 -6.15 -13.79
CA THR A 80 0.87 -6.95 -13.28
C THR A 80 -0.40 -6.12 -13.12
N VAL A 81 -0.33 -4.95 -12.48
CA VAL A 81 -1.52 -4.15 -12.15
C VAL A 81 -2.06 -3.47 -13.39
N ALA A 82 -1.23 -2.79 -14.19
CA ALA A 82 -1.71 -2.07 -15.36
C ALA A 82 -2.33 -3.04 -16.39
N LYS A 83 -1.68 -4.18 -16.63
CA LYS A 83 -2.23 -5.22 -17.51
C LYS A 83 -3.57 -5.75 -16.99
N SER A 84 -3.66 -6.08 -15.70
CA SER A 84 -4.92 -6.54 -15.10
C SER A 84 -6.06 -5.53 -15.28
N ARG A 85 -5.79 -4.22 -15.17
CA ARG A 85 -6.83 -3.19 -15.38
C ARG A 85 -7.24 -3.07 -16.84
N ALA A 86 -6.29 -3.18 -17.77
CA ALA A 86 -6.58 -3.19 -19.20
C ALA A 86 -7.42 -4.42 -19.60
N ASP A 87 -7.02 -5.62 -19.18
CA ASP A 87 -7.69 -6.88 -19.49
C ASP A 87 -9.12 -6.93 -18.93
N LEU A 88 -9.35 -6.34 -17.76
CA LEU A 88 -10.67 -6.26 -17.11
C LEU A 88 -11.51 -5.06 -17.58
N GLY A 89 -11.00 -4.24 -18.51
CA GLY A 89 -11.69 -3.04 -18.98
C GLY A 89 -11.99 -2.03 -17.86
N THR A 90 -11.16 -2.01 -16.80
CA THR A 90 -11.39 -1.15 -15.64
C THR A 90 -11.12 0.31 -16.02
N PRO A 91 -12.08 1.23 -15.85
CA PRO A 91 -11.88 2.62 -16.18
C PRO A 91 -10.78 3.27 -15.33
N ILE A 92 -9.94 4.10 -15.95
CA ILE A 92 -8.78 4.72 -15.29
C ILE A 92 -9.16 5.54 -14.05
N TYR A 93 -10.33 6.18 -14.04
CA TYR A 93 -10.79 6.94 -12.88
C TYR A 93 -11.01 6.05 -11.65
N GLU A 94 -11.43 4.79 -11.82
CA GLU A 94 -11.58 3.84 -10.70
C GLU A 94 -10.22 3.41 -10.16
N VAL A 95 -9.24 3.23 -11.05
CA VAL A 95 -7.86 2.92 -10.65
C VAL A 95 -7.27 4.07 -9.84
N LEU A 96 -7.43 5.31 -10.31
CA LEU A 96 -6.96 6.51 -9.61
C LEU A 96 -7.62 6.66 -8.24
N GLU A 97 -8.94 6.47 -8.17
CA GLU A 97 -9.68 6.49 -6.91
C GLU A 97 -9.17 5.41 -5.94
N ALA A 98 -8.99 4.18 -6.42
CA ALA A 98 -8.50 3.07 -5.61
C ALA A 98 -7.09 3.33 -5.07
N VAL A 99 -6.18 3.85 -5.89
CA VAL A 99 -4.82 4.24 -5.49
C VAL A 99 -4.85 5.39 -4.48
N HIS A 100 -5.71 6.39 -4.70
CA HIS A 100 -5.85 7.52 -3.77
C HIS A 100 -6.35 7.06 -2.39
N ARG A 101 -7.36 6.19 -2.35
CA ARG A 101 -7.85 5.58 -1.09
C ARG A 101 -6.73 4.81 -0.39
N PHE A 102 -5.92 4.05 -1.13
CA PHE A 102 -4.80 3.32 -0.52
C PHE A 102 -3.70 4.24 0.00
N ARG A 103 -3.42 5.35 -0.67
CA ARG A 103 -2.51 6.39 -0.16
C ARG A 103 -2.98 6.91 1.20
N THR A 104 -4.28 7.16 1.38
CA THR A 104 -4.82 7.57 2.69
C THR A 104 -4.54 6.52 3.76
N VAL A 105 -4.73 5.24 3.46
CA VAL A 105 -4.42 4.14 4.40
C VAL A 105 -2.94 4.14 4.80
N ILE A 106 -2.03 4.29 3.83
CA ILE A 106 -0.60 4.36 4.09
C ILE A 106 -0.25 5.59 4.94
N MET A 107 -0.76 6.78 4.60
CA MET A 107 -0.47 8.00 5.36
C MET A 107 -0.97 7.90 6.81
N ASN A 108 -2.18 7.38 7.03
CA ASN A 108 -2.69 7.16 8.38
C ASN A 108 -1.80 6.18 9.18
N PHE A 109 -1.32 5.11 8.52
CA PHE A 109 -0.37 4.18 9.15
C PHE A 109 0.93 4.89 9.54
N LEU A 110 1.49 5.74 8.66
CA LEU A 110 2.69 6.51 8.95
C LEU A 110 2.47 7.46 10.14
N ASP A 111 1.35 8.18 10.17
CA ASP A 111 1.01 9.09 11.26
C ASP A 111 0.91 8.36 12.60
N THR A 112 0.24 7.20 12.63
CA THR A 112 0.16 6.34 13.82
C THR A 112 1.54 5.81 14.24
N TYR A 113 2.32 5.30 13.29
CA TYR A 113 3.65 4.77 13.57
C TYR A 113 4.58 5.83 14.16
N VAL A 114 4.55 7.05 13.61
CA VAL A 114 5.35 8.17 14.15
C VAL A 114 4.88 8.53 15.56
N ALA A 115 3.57 8.68 15.79
CA ALA A 115 3.05 9.03 17.12
C ALA A 115 3.41 7.99 18.20
N GLU A 116 3.36 6.70 17.87
CA GLU A 116 3.72 5.59 18.79
C GLU A 116 5.23 5.52 19.07
N HIS A 117 6.06 6.10 18.20
CA HIS A 117 7.51 6.14 18.33
C HIS A 117 8.08 7.52 18.68
N GLU A 118 7.25 8.57 18.72
CA GLU A 118 7.61 9.91 19.22
C GLU A 118 7.86 9.89 20.75
N GLU A 119 7.28 8.96 21.51
CA GLU A 119 7.67 8.75 22.93
C GLU A 119 9.11 8.21 23.10
N ALA A 120 9.76 7.73 22.02
CA ALA A 120 11.19 7.39 22.02
C ALA A 120 12.11 8.58 21.66
N THR A 121 11.55 9.76 21.38
CA THR A 121 12.30 11.00 21.14
C THR A 121 11.80 12.12 22.04
N SER A 122 12.22 12.09 23.30
CA SER A 122 12.20 13.27 24.16
C SER A 122 12.82 14.47 23.43
N LYS A 123 12.02 15.55 23.25
CA LYS A 123 12.36 16.97 23.02
C LYS A 123 13.85 17.36 22.97
N GLN A 124 14.63 16.79 22.06
CA GLN A 124 16.06 17.08 22.00
C GLN A 124 16.65 16.75 20.62
N HIS A 125 16.12 17.40 19.57
CA HIS A 125 16.89 17.93 18.43
C HIS A 125 15.93 18.39 17.33
N LEU A 126 15.41 19.61 17.49
CA LEU A 126 15.00 20.44 16.37
C LEU A 126 15.73 21.78 16.54
N LEU A 127 16.97 21.82 16.06
CA LEU A 127 17.68 23.03 15.62
C LEU A 127 18.17 22.77 14.20
#